data_AF-A0A2T5YS90-F1
#
_entry.id   AF-A0A2T5YS90-F1
#
_cell.length_a   1.000
_cell.length_b   1.000
_cell.length_c   1.000
_cell.angle_alpha   90.00
_cell.angle_beta   90.00
_cell.angle_gamma   90.00
#
_symmetry.space_group_name_H-M   'P 1'
#
loop_
_entity.id
_entity.type
_entity.pdbx_description
1 polymer ?
#
loop_
_entity_poly.entity_id
_entity_poly.type
_entity_poly.pdbx_seq_one_letter_code
_entity_poly.pdbx_strand_id
1 'polypeptide(L)' 'MKFPYILLLILLLLADVFAYTEVVTLIRQPSDASVVLGFGLLALLILANFLLIRFTLNKLKA' A
#
# COMPACT_ATOMS: atom_id res chain seq x y z
N MET A 1 -5.35 -10.99 -21.96
CA MET A 1 -4.10 -10.86 -21.17
C MET A 1 -4.12 -9.71 -20.14
N LYS A 2 -5.17 -8.87 -20.07
CA LYS A 2 -5.25 -7.72 -19.14
C LYS A 2 -5.87 -8.05 -17.77
N PHE A 3 -6.58 -9.16 -17.67
CA PHE A 3 -7.28 -9.60 -16.46
C PHE A 3 -6.39 -9.76 -15.22
N PRO A 4 -5.17 -10.35 -15.30
CA PRO A 4 -4.30 -10.48 -14.12
C PRO A 4 -3.90 -9.13 -13.51
N TYR A 5 -3.76 -8.09 -14.34
CA TYR A 5 -3.39 -6.75 -13.88
C TYR A 5 -4.57 -6.02 -13.23
N ILE A 6 -5.79 -6.24 -13.72
CA ILE A 6 -7.00 -5.75 -13.05
C ILE A 6 -7.16 -6.45 -11.70
N LEU A 7 -6.95 -7.77 -11.65
CA LEU A 7 -6.95 -8.53 -10.40
C LEU A 7 -5.88 -8.02 -9.43
N LEU A 8 -4.68 -7.70 -9.91
CA LEU A 8 -3.60 -7.12 -9.11
C LEU A 8 -4.00 -5.79 -8.47
N LEU A 9 -4.71 -4.91 -9.20
CA LEU A 9 -5.23 -3.65 -8.64
C LEU A 9 -6.27 -3.87 -7.54
N ILE A 10 -7.16 -4.85 -7.73
CA ILE A 10 -8.17 -5.19 -6.72
C ILE A 10 -7.50 -5.75 -5.46
N LEU A 11 -6.53 -6.65 -5.62
CA LEU A 11 -5.76 -7.21 -4.52
C LEU A 11 -4.94 -6.13 -3.80
N LEU A 12 -4.36 -5.18 -4.54
CA LEU A 12 -3.67 -4.03 -3.98
C LEU A 12 -4.61 -3.19 -3.10
N LEU A 13 -5.81 -2.87 -3.59
CA LEU A 13 -6.81 -2.13 -2.81
C LEU A 13 -7.19 -2.85 -1.51
N LEU A 14 -7.36 -4.19 -1.56
CA LEU A 14 -7.63 -4.96 -0.35
C LEU A 14 -6.45 -4.91 0.62
N ALA A 15 -5.23 -5.11 0.11
CA ALA A 15 -4.01 -5.04 0.92
C ALA A 15 -3.84 -3.66 1.58
N ASP A 16 -4.18 -2.58 0.88
CA ASP A 16 -4.11 -1.21 1.39
C ASP A 16 -5.04 -0.98 2.57
N VAL A 17 -6.26 -1.52 2.53
CA VAL A 17 -7.22 -1.40 3.64
C VAL A 17 -6.67 -2.04 4.91
N PHE A 18 -6.09 -3.24 4.78
CA PHE A 18 -5.47 -3.93 5.92
C PHE A 18 -4.21 -3.21 6.40
N ALA A 19 -3.31 -2.86 5.50
CA ALA A 19 -2.06 -2.19 5.83
C ALA A 19 -2.29 -0.80 6.46
N TYR A 20 -3.26 -0.04 5.96
CA TYR A 20 -3.64 1.25 6.53
C TYR A 20 -4.16 1.12 7.97
N THR A 21 -4.92 0.05 8.26
CA THR A 21 -5.42 -0.21 9.61
C THR A 21 -4.27 -0.43 10.60
N GLU A 22 -3.25 -1.19 10.21
CA GLU A 22 -2.03 -1.41 11.01
C GLU A 22 -1.23 -0.12 11.20
N VAL A 23 -1.03 0.64 10.12
CA VAL A 23 -0.34 1.95 10.16
C VAL A 23 -1.02 2.90 11.14
N VAL A 24 -2.35 3.03 11.04
CA VAL A 24 -3.13 3.91 11.92
C VAL A 24 -3.07 3.43 13.37
N THR A 25 -3.09 2.12 13.59
CA THR A 25 -2.95 1.53 14.92
C THR A 25 -1.63 1.93 15.56
N LEU A 26 -0.52 1.86 14.81
CA LEU A 26 0.80 2.23 15.29
C LEU A 26 0.96 3.73 15.54
N ILE A 27 0.44 4.58 14.64
CA ILE A 27 0.53 6.04 14.77
C ILE A 27 -0.28 6.54 15.98
N ARG A 28 -1.35 5.86 16.36
CA ARG A 28 -2.19 6.25 17.50
C ARG A 28 -1.65 5.77 18.85
N GLN A 29 -0.59 4.96 18.88
CA GLN A 29 0.01 4.52 20.13
C GLN A 29 0.76 5.68 20.82
N PRO A 30 0.74 5.76 22.16
CA PRO A 30 1.44 6.80 22.92
C PRO A 30 2.96 6.54 23.04
N SER A 31 3.56 5.84 22.08
CA SER A 31 4.96 5.43 22.06
C SER A 31 5.64 6.05 20.84
N ASP A 32 6.65 6.89 21.05
CA ASP A 32 7.38 7.55 19.96
C ASP A 32 7.97 6.53 18.97
N ALA A 33 8.47 5.40 19.47
CA ALA A 33 8.98 4.31 18.64
C ALA A 33 7.86 3.72 17.74
N SER A 34 6.67 3.52 18.29
CA SER A 34 5.51 3.02 17.53
C SER A 34 5.05 4.03 16.48
N VAL A 35 5.05 5.31 16.81
CA VAL A 35 4.70 6.39 15.88
C VAL A 35 5.69 6.44 14.71
N VAL A 36 7.00 6.38 14.99
CA VAL A 36 8.05 6.34 13.95
C VAL A 36 7.90 5.11 13.06
N LEU A 37 7.64 3.93 13.63
CA LEU A 37 7.36 2.72 12.86
C LEU A 37 6.11 2.87 11.99
N GLY A 38 5.04 3.46 12.52
CA GLY A 38 3.82 3.73 11.79
C GLY A 38 4.05 4.66 10.58
N PHE A 39 4.81 5.75 10.76
CA PHE A 39 5.20 6.62 9.65
C PHE A 39 6.12 5.93 8.64
N GLY A 40 7.06 5.09 9.09
CA GLY A 40 7.91 4.30 8.21
C GLY A 40 7.10 3.33 7.35
N LEU A 41 6.15 2.62 7.94
CA LEU A 41 5.24 1.73 7.22
C LEU A 41 4.33 2.49 6.26
N LEU A 42 3.85 3.68 6.64
CA LEU A 42 3.08 4.54 5.74
C LEU A 42 3.89 4.94 4.51
N ALA A 43 5.15 5.37 4.70
CA ALA A 43 6.03 5.73 3.60
C ALA A 43 6.29 4.54 2.67
N LEU A 44 6.50 3.35 3.24
CA LEU A 44 6.66 2.11 2.50
C LEU A 44 5.40 1.76 1.70
N LEU A 45 4.21 1.89 2.30
CA LEU A 45 2.93 1.61 1.65
C LEU A 45 2.69 2.54 0.46
N ILE A 46 2.99 3.83 0.60
CA ILE A 46 2.89 4.83 -0.49
C ILE A 46 3.85 4.46 -1.62
N LEU A 47 5.10 4.11 -1.30
CA LEU A 47 6.10 3.76 -2.30
C LEU A 47 5.71 2.48 -3.06
N ALA A 48 5.28 1.44 -2.34
CA ALA A 48 4.82 0.19 -2.93
C ALA A 48 3.62 0.41 -3.85
N ASN A 49 2.64 1.22 -3.41
CA ASN A 49 1.49 1.62 -4.22
C ASN A 49 1.89 2.31 -5.51
N PHE A 50 2.74 3.33 -5.41
CA PHE A 50 3.20 4.07 -6.58
C PHE A 50 3.84 3.16 -7.62
N LEU A 51 4.73 2.25 -7.18
CA LEU A 51 5.40 1.30 -8.07
C LEU A 51 4.43 0.31 -8.71
N LEU A 52 3.54 -0.31 -7.93
CA LEU A 52 2.58 -1.30 -8.41
C LEU A 52 1.54 -0.70 -9.34
N ILE A 53 0.97 0.46 -8.99
CA ILE A 53 0.01 1.16 -9.85
C ILE A 53 0.70 1.55 -11.16
N ARG A 54 1.89 2.15 -11.11
CA ARG A 54 2.64 2.53 -12.32
C ARG A 54 2.94 1.33 -13.20
N PHE A 55 3.42 0.23 -12.62
CA PHE A 55 3.70 -1.01 -13.33
C PHE A 55 2.43 -1.56 -14.00
N THR A 56 1.35 -1.65 -13.25
CA THR A 56 0.08 -2.19 -13.71
C THR A 56 -0.51 -1.36 -14.84
N LEU A 57 -0.55 -0.03 -14.69
CA LEU A 57 -1.06 0.87 -15.72
C LEU A 57 -0.24 0.79 -17.00
N ASN A 58 1.10 0.66 -16.91
CA ASN A 58 1.94 0.45 -18.08
C ASN A 58 1.61 -0.86 -18.80
N LYS A 59 1.38 -1.96 -18.06
CA LYS A 59 1.00 -3.26 -18.63
C LYS A 59 -0.41 -3.30 -19.19
N LEU A 60 -1.32 -2.47 -18.68
CA LEU A 60 -2.68 -2.32 -19.22
C LEU A 60 -2.72 -1.49 -20.51
N LYS A 61 -1.78 -0.55 -20.66
CA LYS A 61 -1.64 0.29 -21.87
C LYS A 61 -0.94 -0.45 -23.01
N ALA A 62 0.03 -1.31 -22.71
CA ALA A 62 0.66 -2.22 -23.67
C ALA A 62 -0.36 -3.24 -24.22
#